data_AF-A0A421J9Q7-F1
#
_entry.id   AF-A0A421J9Q7-F1
#
_cell.length_a   1.000
_cell.length_b   1.000
_cell.length_c   1.000
_cell.angle_alpha   90.00
_cell.angle_beta   90.00
_cell.angle_gamma   90.00
#
_symmetry.space_group_name_H-M   'P 1'
#
loop_
_entity.id
_entity.type
_entity.pdbx_description
1 polymer ?
#
loop_
_entity_poly.entity_id
_entity_poly.type
_entity_poly.pdbx_seq_one_letter_code
_entity_poly.pdbx_strand_id
1 'polypeptide(L)'
;MEQLSLEALTPLKVPYQLEILPYSIKTQFLQSHELVRGYIKSLDGYKQHQAHLRDVVNKSIERLNEITTMVNEYEETSKTIEEQLAKIKELHQEFINLETYHYQLLAANFNQTFLKNKFKKLVESSDQEGSRILQNVAKDENDLESSLEQFRASRKRYHLRREKLNRWDEDRVTGFI
;
A
#
# COMPACT_ATOMS: atom_id res chain seq x y z
N MET A 1 -42.73 -5.98 21.18
CA MET A 1 -44.08 -5.39 21.16
C MET A 1 -44.93 -6.18 22.15
N GLU A 2 -45.22 -5.61 23.32
CA GLU A 2 -46.17 -6.22 24.25
C GLU A 2 -47.55 -6.30 23.60
N GLN A 3 -48.21 -7.45 23.74
CA GLN A 3 -49.59 -7.62 23.31
C GLN A 3 -50.48 -6.81 24.26
N LEU A 4 -51.22 -5.83 23.73
CA LEU A 4 -52.24 -5.10 24.48
C LEU A 4 -53.34 -6.08 24.90
N SER A 5 -53.34 -6.52 26.16
CA SER A 5 -54.45 -7.26 26.74
C SER A 5 -55.61 -6.30 27.04
N LEU A 6 -56.85 -6.77 26.93
CA LEU A 6 -58.06 -5.98 27.24
C LEU A 6 -58.06 -5.45 28.68
N GLU A 7 -57.36 -6.13 29.58
CA GLU A 7 -57.19 -5.76 30.99
C GLU A 7 -56.26 -4.55 31.18
N ALA A 8 -55.37 -4.28 30.21
CA ALA A 8 -54.49 -3.10 30.23
C ALA A 8 -55.18 -1.82 29.70
N LEU A 9 -56.37 -1.95 29.11
CA LEU A 9 -57.13 -0.82 28.57
C LEU A 9 -58.02 -0.20 29.66
N THR A 10 -57.52 0.85 30.30
CA THR A 10 -58.35 1.65 31.21
C THR A 10 -59.37 2.48 30.42
N PRO A 11 -60.67 2.45 30.78
CA PRO A 11 -61.68 3.26 30.11
C PRO A 11 -61.36 4.75 30.26
N LEU A 12 -61.35 5.46 29.14
CA LEU A 12 -61.12 6.90 29.11
C LEU A 12 -62.27 7.62 29.82
N LYS A 13 -61.93 8.51 30.77
CA LYS A 13 -62.92 9.37 31.42
C LYS A 13 -63.51 10.32 30.39
N VAL A 14 -64.82 10.23 30.20
CA VAL A 14 -65.56 11.10 29.31
C VAL A 14 -65.69 12.49 29.98
N PRO A 15 -65.37 13.59 29.28
CA PRO A 15 -65.50 14.93 29.81
C PRO A 15 -66.93 15.18 30.26
N TYR A 16 -67.07 15.89 31.37
CA TYR A 16 -68.37 16.24 31.96
C TYR A 16 -69.30 16.93 30.93
N GLN A 17 -68.75 17.69 29.98
CA GLN A 17 -69.55 18.31 28.92
C GLN A 17 -70.27 17.30 28.01
N LEU A 18 -69.70 16.12 27.79
CA LEU A 18 -70.32 15.05 27.01
C LEU A 18 -71.33 14.25 27.86
N GLU A 19 -71.19 14.24 29.19
CA GLU A 19 -72.13 13.59 30.11
C GLU A 19 -73.45 14.37 30.27
N ILE A 20 -73.42 15.69 30.16
CA ILE A 20 -74.60 16.56 30.30
C ILE A 20 -75.48 16.55 29.04
N LEU A 21 -74.96 16.10 27.90
CA LEU A 21 -75.70 16.12 26.63
C LEU A 21 -76.95 15.22 26.64
N PRO A 22 -78.05 15.63 25.99
CA PRO A 22 -79.21 14.79 25.74
C PRO A 22 -78.84 13.46 25.07
N TYR A 23 -79.56 12.39 25.41
CA TYR A 23 -79.27 11.04 24.93
C TYR A 23 -79.20 10.93 23.39
N SER A 24 -80.07 11.67 22.68
CA SER A 24 -80.09 11.72 21.21
C SER A 24 -78.82 12.32 20.60
N ILE A 25 -78.18 13.28 21.28
CA ILE A 25 -76.94 13.91 20.81
C ILE A 25 -75.73 13.02 21.13
N LYS A 26 -75.75 12.32 22.28
CA LYS A 26 -74.73 11.31 22.61
C LYS A 26 -74.69 10.18 21.60
N THR A 27 -75.85 9.65 21.21
CA THR A 27 -75.91 8.59 20.18
C THR A 27 -75.44 9.09 18.82
N GLN A 28 -75.79 10.31 18.41
CA GLN A 28 -75.26 10.91 17.18
C GLN A 28 -73.73 11.11 17.22
N PHE A 29 -73.19 11.54 18.36
CA PHE A 29 -71.74 11.66 18.55
C PHE A 29 -71.04 10.31 18.43
N LEU A 30 -71.55 9.28 19.11
CA LEU A 30 -70.98 7.92 19.07
C LEU A 30 -71.10 7.26 17.68
N GLN A 31 -72.16 7.56 16.93
CA GLN A 31 -72.37 7.08 15.57
C GLN A 31 -71.48 7.80 14.55
N SER A 32 -71.01 9.01 14.87
CA SER A 32 -70.11 9.78 14.00
C SER A 32 -68.65 9.44 14.25
N HIS A 33 -68.11 8.58 13.40
CA HIS A 33 -66.69 8.20 13.43
C HIS A 33 -65.74 9.41 13.40
N GLU A 34 -66.07 10.46 12.62
CA GLU A 34 -65.23 11.65 12.52
C GLU A 34 -65.14 12.42 13.84
N LEU A 35 -66.27 12.57 14.55
CA LEU A 35 -66.33 13.27 15.83
C LEU A 35 -65.59 12.51 16.92
N VAL A 36 -65.79 11.19 17.00
CA VAL A 36 -65.07 10.32 17.94
C VAL A 36 -63.56 10.35 17.66
N ARG A 37 -63.16 10.28 16.38
CA ARG A 37 -61.75 10.36 15.97
C ARG A 37 -61.15 11.73 16.31
N GLY A 38 -61.87 12.82 16.08
CA GLY A 38 -61.44 14.18 16.44
C GLY A 38 -61.26 14.34 17.95
N TYR A 39 -62.18 13.80 18.73
CA TYR A 39 -62.09 13.78 20.19
C TYR A 39 -60.90 12.94 20.69
N ILE A 40 -60.67 11.74 20.16
CA ILE A 40 -59.51 10.93 20.55
C ILE A 40 -58.19 11.68 20.24
N LYS A 41 -58.12 12.38 19.10
CA LYS A 41 -56.96 13.20 18.73
C LYS A 41 -56.76 14.43 19.61
N SER A 42 -57.81 14.93 20.27
CA SER A 42 -57.71 16.09 21.15
C SER A 42 -57.20 15.73 22.55
N LEU A 43 -57.28 14.45 22.93
CA LEU A 43 -56.77 13.93 24.20
C LEU A 43 -55.26 14.14 24.34
N ASP A 44 -54.83 14.59 25.52
CA ASP A 44 -53.42 14.87 25.79
C ASP A 44 -52.56 13.61 25.70
N GLY A 45 -53.08 12.45 26.13
CA GLY A 45 -52.37 11.17 25.99
C GLY A 45 -52.08 10.80 24.53
N TYR A 46 -53.03 11.05 23.62
CA TYR A 46 -52.82 10.83 22.19
C TYR A 46 -51.78 11.80 21.61
N LYS A 47 -51.86 13.09 21.98
CA LYS A 47 -50.89 14.11 21.54
C LYS A 47 -49.47 13.80 22.04
N GLN A 48 -49.33 13.39 23.30
CA GLN A 48 -48.05 12.99 23.89
C GLN A 48 -47.48 11.76 23.19
N HIS A 49 -48.30 10.74 22.94
CA HIS A 49 -47.87 9.56 22.21
C HIS A 49 -47.47 9.87 20.77
N GLN A 50 -48.23 10.73 20.08
CA GLN A 50 -47.88 11.19 18.73
C GLN A 50 -46.57 11.99 18.72
N ALA A 51 -46.34 12.85 19.72
CA ALA A 51 -45.08 13.58 19.86
C ALA A 51 -43.90 12.65 20.13
N HIS A 52 -44.09 11.64 20.99
CA HIS A 52 -43.08 10.62 21.26
C HIS A 52 -42.72 9.81 20.01
N LEU A 53 -43.71 9.37 19.24
CA LEU A 53 -43.48 8.67 17.97
C LEU A 53 -42.69 9.54 16.98
N ARG A 54 -43.03 10.83 16.88
CA ARG A 54 -42.27 11.77 16.04
C ARG A 54 -40.82 11.91 16.49
N ASP A 55 -40.57 12.01 17.80
CA ASP A 55 -39.22 12.06 18.35
C ASP A 55 -38.41 10.80 18.04
N VAL A 56 -39.02 9.61 18.19
CA VAL A 56 -38.37 8.34 17.83
C VAL A 56 -38.04 8.27 16.34
N VAL A 57 -38.96 8.72 15.47
CA VAL A 57 -38.69 8.77 14.02
C VAL A 57 -37.56 9.76 13.72
N ASN A 58 -37.56 10.94 14.32
CA ASN A 58 -36.49 11.94 14.10
C ASN A 58 -35.13 11.40 14.52
N LYS A 59 -35.02 10.77 15.70
CA LYS A 59 -33.78 10.11 16.15
C LYS A 59 -33.33 8.99 15.22
N SER A 60 -34.28 8.28 14.63
CA SER A 60 -33.96 7.23 13.64
C SER A 60 -33.41 7.82 12.35
N ILE A 61 -33.96 8.96 11.91
CA ILE A 61 -33.46 9.71 10.74
C ILE A 61 -32.05 10.23 11.01
N GLU A 62 -31.79 10.81 12.18
CA GLU A 62 -30.45 11.28 12.58
C GLU A 62 -29.42 10.15 12.51
N ARG A 63 -29.72 8.98 13.10
CA ARG A 63 -28.85 7.80 13.03
C ARG A 63 -28.60 7.31 11.60
N LEU A 64 -29.63 7.33 10.75
CA LEU A 64 -29.46 6.94 9.35
C LEU A 64 -28.56 7.91 8.59
N ASN A 65 -28.65 9.21 8.89
CA ASN A 65 -27.76 10.21 8.32
C ASN A 65 -26.31 9.99 8.79
N GLU A 66 -26.09 9.70 10.08
CA GLU A 66 -24.76 9.38 10.61
C GLU A 66 -24.15 8.14 9.93
N ILE A 67 -24.94 7.07 9.77
CA ILE A 67 -24.51 5.85 9.06
C ILE A 67 -24.15 6.18 7.61
N THR A 68 -24.95 7.02 6.94
CA THR A 68 -24.68 7.43 5.56
C THR A 68 -23.36 8.20 5.46
N THR A 69 -23.09 9.12 6.39
CA THR A 69 -21.80 9.83 6.44
C THR A 69 -20.64 8.85 6.65
N MET A 70 -20.76 7.90 7.59
CA MET A 70 -19.72 6.91 7.81
C MET A 70 -19.44 6.07 6.56
N VAL A 71 -20.49 5.61 5.85
CA VAL A 71 -20.32 4.84 4.61
C VAL A 71 -19.54 5.64 3.56
N ASN A 72 -19.87 6.93 3.39
CA ASN A 72 -19.15 7.79 2.46
C ASN A 72 -17.67 7.97 2.85
N GLU A 73 -17.38 8.15 4.13
CA GLU A 73 -16.00 8.25 4.65
C GLU A 73 -15.21 6.95 4.42
N TYR A 74 -15.86 5.79 4.62
CA TYR A 74 -15.26 4.48 4.34
C TYR A 74 -14.97 4.29 2.85
N GLU A 75 -15.88 4.70 1.95
CA GLU A 75 -15.65 4.63 0.50
C GLU A 75 -14.47 5.51 0.07
N GLU A 76 -14.38 6.75 0.58
CA GLU A 76 -13.28 7.67 0.27
C GLU A 76 -11.94 7.13 0.80
N THR A 77 -11.95 6.58 2.01
CA THR A 77 -10.75 5.95 2.60
C THR A 77 -10.34 4.72 1.81
N SER A 78 -11.29 3.88 1.39
CA SER A 78 -11.03 2.69 0.58
C SER A 78 -10.38 3.07 -0.75
N LYS A 79 -10.91 4.10 -1.43
CA LYS A 79 -10.33 4.61 -2.67
C LYS A 79 -8.90 5.11 -2.47
N THR A 80 -8.65 5.84 -1.37
CA THR A 80 -7.30 6.29 -1.02
C THR A 80 -6.34 5.12 -0.80
N ILE A 81 -6.79 4.06 -0.12
CA ILE A 81 -6.00 2.84 0.09
C ILE A 81 -5.68 2.16 -1.24
N GLU A 82 -6.65 2.05 -2.14
CA GLU A 82 -6.45 1.47 -3.48
C GLU A 82 -5.40 2.25 -4.30
N GLU A 83 -5.48 3.58 -4.29
CA GLU A 83 -4.50 4.46 -4.94
C GLU A 83 -3.09 4.27 -4.36
N GLN A 84 -2.97 4.19 -3.03
CA GLN A 84 -1.69 3.94 -2.37
C GLN A 84 -1.13 2.54 -2.69
N LEU A 85 -1.98 1.51 -2.72
CA LEU A 85 -1.58 0.15 -3.08
C LEU A 85 -1.08 0.08 -4.53
N ALA A 86 -1.73 0.79 -5.46
CA ALA A 86 -1.27 0.88 -6.84
C ALA A 86 0.14 1.49 -6.92
N LYS A 87 0.37 2.58 -6.18
CA LYS A 87 1.69 3.23 -6.11
C LYS A 87 2.77 2.33 -5.50
N ILE A 88 2.45 1.57 -4.45
CA ILE A 88 3.38 0.61 -3.85
C ILE A 88 3.75 -0.49 -4.85
N LYS A 89 2.78 -1.01 -5.63
CA LYS A 89 3.06 -2.02 -6.66
C LYS A 89 3.98 -1.50 -7.75
N GLU A 90 3.77 -0.27 -8.20
CA GLU A 90 4.63 0.41 -9.17
C GLU A 90 6.06 0.55 -8.64
N LEU A 91 6.23 1.11 -7.44
CA LEU A 91 7.54 1.25 -6.78
C LEU A 91 8.23 -0.10 -6.54
N HIS A 92 7.47 -1.14 -6.20
CA HIS A 92 8.04 -2.47 -6.02
C HIS A 92 8.58 -3.03 -7.35
N GLN A 93 7.86 -2.82 -8.46
CA GLN A 93 8.35 -3.23 -9.77
C GLN A 93 9.63 -2.46 -10.16
N GLU A 94 9.69 -1.15 -9.89
CA GLU A 94 10.90 -0.36 -10.09
C GLU A 94 12.07 -0.88 -9.26
N PHE A 95 11.82 -1.21 -7.99
CA PHE A 95 12.82 -1.78 -7.10
C PHE A 95 13.39 -3.09 -7.64
N ILE A 96 12.52 -4.02 -8.06
CA ILE A 96 12.95 -5.31 -8.64
C ILE A 96 13.75 -5.11 -9.93
N ASN A 97 13.34 -4.17 -10.78
CA ASN A 97 14.08 -3.83 -11.99
C ASN A 97 15.48 -3.30 -11.66
N LEU A 98 15.58 -2.42 -10.66
CA LEU A 98 16.84 -1.83 -10.23
C LEU A 98 17.76 -2.87 -9.59
N GLU A 99 17.21 -3.74 -8.75
CA GLU A 99 17.92 -4.88 -8.18
C GLU A 99 18.45 -5.82 -9.27
N THR A 100 17.62 -6.15 -10.26
CA THR A 100 18.01 -6.96 -11.42
C THR A 100 19.16 -6.30 -12.19
N TYR A 101 19.07 -4.99 -12.43
CA TYR A 101 20.13 -4.24 -13.09
C TYR A 101 21.43 -4.26 -12.29
N HIS A 102 21.36 -4.11 -10.97
CA HIS A 102 22.53 -4.24 -10.08
C HIS A 102 23.17 -5.62 -10.19
N TYR A 103 22.39 -6.69 -10.13
CA TYR A 103 22.93 -8.05 -10.30
C TYR A 103 23.55 -8.25 -11.68
N GLN A 104 22.94 -7.72 -12.74
CA GLN A 104 23.53 -7.77 -14.08
C GLN A 104 24.87 -7.04 -14.15
N LEU A 105 24.98 -5.85 -13.57
CA LEU A 105 26.23 -5.10 -13.52
C LEU A 105 27.32 -5.82 -12.72
N LEU A 106 26.96 -6.41 -11.58
CA LEU A 106 27.86 -7.21 -10.76
C LEU A 106 28.32 -8.46 -11.51
N ALA A 107 27.40 -9.18 -12.15
CA ALA A 107 27.73 -10.37 -12.94
C ALA A 107 28.61 -10.02 -14.16
N ALA A 108 28.34 -8.90 -14.84
CA ALA A 108 29.10 -8.48 -16.01
C ALA A 108 30.51 -7.98 -15.67
N ASN A 109 30.68 -7.25 -14.57
CA ASN A 109 31.93 -6.54 -14.28
C ASN A 109 32.74 -7.13 -13.12
N PHE A 110 32.07 -7.75 -12.15
CA PHE A 110 32.65 -8.16 -10.87
C PHE A 110 32.60 -9.67 -10.62
N ASN A 111 32.10 -10.45 -11.59
CA ASN A 111 32.23 -11.89 -11.53
C ASN A 111 33.71 -12.29 -11.51
N GLN A 112 34.11 -13.08 -10.50
CA GLN A 112 35.48 -13.53 -10.31
C GLN A 112 36.06 -14.23 -11.55
N THR A 113 35.27 -15.05 -12.24
CA THR A 113 35.67 -15.70 -13.49
C THR A 113 35.92 -14.69 -14.60
N PHE A 114 35.05 -13.67 -14.73
CA PHE A 114 35.22 -12.60 -15.72
C PHE A 114 36.47 -11.75 -15.42
N LEU A 115 36.65 -11.34 -14.16
CA LEU A 115 37.81 -10.57 -13.71
C LEU A 115 39.11 -11.35 -13.92
N LYS A 116 39.14 -12.64 -13.56
CA LYS A 116 40.28 -13.53 -13.80
C LYS A 116 40.59 -13.66 -15.29
N ASN A 117 39.59 -13.83 -16.15
CA ASN A 117 39.77 -13.88 -17.60
C ASN A 117 40.31 -12.55 -18.17
N LYS A 118 39.78 -11.41 -17.70
CA LYS A 118 40.28 -10.08 -18.08
C LYS A 118 41.74 -9.89 -17.63
N PHE A 119 42.07 -10.33 -16.41
CA PHE A 119 43.42 -10.27 -15.88
C PHE A 119 44.39 -11.18 -16.65
N LYS A 120 43.94 -12.38 -17.06
CA LYS A 120 44.71 -13.29 -17.92
C LYS A 120 45.05 -12.64 -19.27
N LYS A 121 44.08 -12.03 -19.95
CA LYS A 121 44.33 -11.28 -21.20
C LYS A 121 45.33 -10.13 -21.00
N LEU A 122 45.32 -9.50 -19.84
CA LEU A 122 46.23 -8.42 -19.49
C LEU A 122 47.66 -8.92 -19.21
N VAL A 123 47.81 -10.13 -18.66
CA VAL A 123 49.10 -10.84 -18.57
C VAL A 123 49.64 -11.17 -19.96
N GLU A 124 48.80 -11.73 -20.83
CA GLU A 124 49.15 -12.06 -22.23
C GLU A 124 49.59 -10.81 -23.01
N SER A 125 48.87 -9.70 -22.85
CA SER A 125 49.24 -8.41 -23.45
C SER A 125 50.60 -7.90 -22.98
N SER A 126 50.93 -8.05 -21.69
CA SER A 126 52.26 -7.71 -21.17
C SER A 126 53.39 -8.59 -21.70
N ASP A 127 53.12 -9.86 -22.00
CA ASP A 127 54.11 -10.73 -22.63
C ASP A 127 54.36 -10.32 -24.09
N GLN A 128 53.28 -9.96 -24.81
CA GLN A 128 53.36 -9.42 -26.16
C GLN A 128 54.09 -8.07 -26.19
N GLU A 129 53.87 -7.19 -25.20
CA GLU A 129 54.59 -5.92 -25.05
C GLU A 129 56.11 -6.15 -24.94
N GLY A 130 56.55 -7.10 -24.11
CA GLY A 130 57.96 -7.49 -24.01
C GLY A 130 58.53 -8.00 -25.34
N SER A 131 57.74 -8.80 -26.07
CA SER A 131 58.14 -9.32 -27.40
C SER A 131 58.25 -8.22 -28.46
N ARG A 132 57.35 -7.22 -28.42
CA ARG A 132 57.38 -6.07 -29.32
C ARG A 132 58.61 -5.18 -29.07
N ILE A 133 58.98 -4.97 -27.80
CA ILE A 133 60.19 -4.22 -27.45
C ILE A 133 61.42 -4.90 -28.08
N LEU A 134 61.56 -6.22 -27.97
CA LEU A 134 62.67 -6.96 -28.59
C LEU A 134 62.66 -6.89 -30.12
N GLN A 135 61.49 -6.94 -30.75
CA GLN A 135 61.35 -6.81 -32.21
C GLN A 135 61.73 -5.40 -32.71
N ASN A 136 61.54 -4.37 -31.90
CA ASN A 136 61.92 -3.00 -32.25
C ASN A 136 63.42 -2.77 -32.07
N VAL A 137 64.05 -3.38 -31.07
CA VAL A 137 65.52 -3.37 -30.89
C VAL A 137 66.25 -4.00 -32.06
N ALA A 138 65.68 -5.06 -32.66
CA ALA A 138 66.25 -5.68 -33.85
C ALA A 138 66.16 -4.80 -35.12
N LYS A 139 65.45 -3.67 -35.07
CA LYS A 139 65.23 -2.76 -36.21
C LYS A 139 65.93 -1.41 -36.05
N ASP A 140 66.16 -0.95 -34.83
CA ASP A 140 66.85 0.30 -34.50
C ASP A 140 67.97 0.03 -33.49
N GLU A 141 69.23 -0.04 -33.95
CA GLU A 141 70.40 -0.36 -33.12
C GLU A 141 70.87 0.81 -32.23
N ASN A 142 70.36 2.03 -32.44
CA ASN A 142 70.89 3.25 -31.82
C ASN A 142 70.35 3.58 -30.41
N ASP A 143 69.45 2.76 -29.84
CA ASP A 143 68.89 3.00 -28.50
C ASP A 143 68.78 1.71 -27.66
N LEU A 144 69.88 0.95 -27.60
CA LEU A 144 69.94 -0.34 -26.91
C LEU A 144 69.72 -0.21 -25.40
N GLU A 145 70.30 0.81 -24.76
CA GLU A 145 70.24 0.98 -23.30
C GLU A 145 68.82 1.27 -22.80
N SER A 146 68.14 2.25 -23.40
CA SER A 146 66.72 2.58 -23.16
C SER A 146 65.81 1.38 -23.42
N SER A 147 66.04 0.65 -24.51
CA SER A 147 65.24 -0.52 -24.85
C SER A 147 65.42 -1.67 -23.86
N LEU A 148 66.62 -1.82 -23.30
CA LEU A 148 66.93 -2.83 -22.29
C LEU A 148 66.27 -2.48 -20.95
N GLU A 149 66.22 -1.20 -20.58
CA GLU A 149 65.45 -0.73 -19.41
C GLU A 149 63.95 -0.94 -19.59
N GLN A 150 63.39 -0.58 -20.76
CA GLN A 150 61.98 -0.80 -21.09
C GLN A 150 61.62 -2.29 -21.05
N PHE A 151 62.49 -3.15 -21.58
CA PHE A 151 62.29 -4.59 -21.55
C PHE A 151 62.32 -5.14 -20.11
N ARG A 152 63.29 -4.72 -19.29
CA ARG A 152 63.36 -5.11 -17.86
C ARG A 152 62.11 -4.68 -17.10
N ALA A 153 61.64 -3.45 -17.31
CA ALA A 153 60.43 -2.92 -16.68
C ALA A 153 59.18 -3.70 -17.13
N SER A 154 59.08 -4.01 -18.42
CA SER A 154 57.99 -4.82 -18.99
C SER A 154 58.00 -6.25 -18.42
N ARG A 155 59.15 -6.91 -18.36
CA ARG A 155 59.29 -8.25 -17.77
C ARG A 155 58.97 -8.28 -16.29
N LYS A 156 59.43 -7.29 -15.52
CA LYS A 156 59.07 -7.16 -14.09
C LYS A 156 57.55 -7.07 -13.91
N ARG A 157 56.88 -6.27 -14.74
CA ARG A 157 55.40 -6.13 -14.73
C ARG A 157 54.70 -7.43 -15.13
N TYR A 158 55.17 -8.11 -16.17
CA TYR A 158 54.64 -9.41 -16.60
C TYR A 158 54.75 -10.46 -15.49
N HIS A 159 55.94 -10.66 -14.91
CA HIS A 159 56.15 -11.68 -13.88
C HIS A 159 55.34 -11.39 -12.62
N LEU A 160 55.24 -10.12 -12.20
CA LEU A 160 54.39 -9.71 -11.08
C LEU A 160 52.91 -10.05 -11.35
N ARG A 161 52.40 -9.75 -12.55
CA ARG A 161 51.01 -10.04 -12.91
C ARG A 161 50.75 -11.54 -13.02
N ARG A 162 51.70 -12.30 -13.58
CA ARG A 162 51.63 -13.77 -13.68
C ARG A 162 51.63 -14.43 -12.30
N GLU A 163 52.46 -13.96 -11.37
CA GLU A 163 52.44 -14.44 -9.98
C GLU A 163 51.09 -14.14 -9.31
N LYS A 164 50.56 -12.92 -9.48
CA LYS A 164 49.22 -12.57 -8.97
C LYS A 164 48.11 -13.44 -9.56
N LEU A 165 48.17 -13.77 -10.85
CA LEU A 165 47.20 -14.66 -11.49
C LEU A 165 47.28 -16.08 -10.93
N ASN A 166 48.50 -16.61 -10.75
CA ASN A 166 48.69 -17.94 -10.16
C ASN A 166 48.17 -18.00 -8.72
N ARG A 167 48.41 -16.96 -7.92
CA ARG A 167 47.89 -16.85 -6.55
C ARG A 167 46.37 -16.71 -6.49
N TRP A 168 45.74 -16.19 -7.55
CA TRP A 168 44.27 -16.11 -7.65
C TRP A 168 43.64 -17.50 -7.82
N ASP A 169 44.40 -18.49 -8.28
CA ASP A 169 43.94 -19.86 -8.52
C ASP A 169 44.16 -20.77 -7.31
N GLU A 170 44.85 -20.27 -6.29
CA GLU A 170 45.02 -20.94 -5.01
C GLU A 170 43.78 -20.69 -4.14
N ASP A 171 43.07 -21.75 -3.73
CA ASP A 171 42.02 -21.68 -2.70
C ASP A 171 42.66 -21.39 -1.33
N ARG A 172 43.02 -20.13 -1.10
CA ARG A 172 43.49 -19.68 0.21
C ARG A 172 42.29 -19.33 1.10
N VAL A 173 42.22 -19.96 2.26
CA VAL A 173 41.24 -19.69 3.34
C VAL A 173 41.41 -18.31 3.98
N THR A 174 42.38 -17.50 3.55
CA THR A 174 42.57 -16.14 4.06
C THR A 174 41.99 -15.13 3.09
N GLY A 175 40.88 -14.53 3.50
CA GLY A 175 40.16 -13.52 2.75
C GLY A 175 41.06 -12.40 2.22
N PHE A 176 40.70 -11.92 1.04
CA PHE A 176 41.14 -10.63 0.51
C PHE A 176 40.88 -9.54 1.55
N ILE A 177 41.94 -8.97 2.12
CA ILE A 177 41.96 -7.61 2.65
C ILE A 177 42.80 -6.79 1.67
#